data_AF-A0A3M1CIV1-F1
#
_entry.id   AF-A0A3M1CIV1-F1
#
_cell.length_a   1.000
_cell.length_b   1.000
_cell.length_c   1.000
_cell.angle_alpha   90.00
_cell.angle_beta   90.00
_cell.angle_gamma   90.00
#
_symmetry.space_group_name_H-M   'P 1'
#
loop_
_entity.id
_entity.type
_entity.pdbx_description
1 polymer ?
#
loop_
_entity_poly.entity_id
_entity_poly.type
_entity_poly.pdbx_seq_one_letter_code
_entity_poly.pdbx_strand_id
1 'polypeptide(L)'
;MRATIDGAGGLPVSVKTRIGYHQSVVEEWVGHLLEARPAVITLHLRTAKEMSKVDARWDEITKAVPLVKGTGTLLLGNGDVRDLEHADRLVEETGIDGVMFGRAIFGYPWLFNRERSRDSISLDEKLEAMLTHARLYDEIFSGHKSFLLMRKHLLAYANGFRGAREFRLMLQQVNSVADVEAAVAQFRNHYRQAGIGR
;
A
#
# COMPACT_ATOMS: atom_id res chain seq x y z
N MET A 1 -14.72 15.68 -12.79
CA MET A 1 -13.62 15.11 -13.59
C MET A 1 -13.26 15.98 -14.78
N ARG A 2 -14.20 16.30 -15.68
CA ARG A 2 -13.93 17.14 -16.87
C ARG A 2 -13.24 18.48 -16.54
N ALA A 3 -13.75 19.25 -15.58
CA ALA A 3 -13.08 20.48 -15.13
C ALA A 3 -11.64 20.27 -14.62
N THR A 4 -11.33 19.11 -14.03
CA THR A 4 -9.96 18.76 -13.61
C THR A 4 -9.08 18.48 -14.81
N ILE A 5 -9.59 17.81 -15.84
CA ILE A 5 -8.88 17.54 -17.10
C ILE A 5 -8.60 18.86 -17.83
N ASP A 6 -9.63 19.71 -17.97
CA ASP A 6 -9.51 21.01 -18.63
C ASP A 6 -8.48 21.90 -17.92
N GLY A 7 -8.44 21.85 -16.58
CA GLY A 7 -7.48 22.58 -15.76
C GLY A 7 -6.08 21.93 -15.65
N ALA A 8 -5.88 20.71 -16.13
CA ALA A 8 -4.61 19.98 -15.97
C ALA A 8 -3.52 20.43 -16.96
N GLY A 9 -3.84 21.29 -17.93
CA GLY A 9 -2.86 21.83 -18.88
C GLY A 9 -2.20 20.77 -19.76
N GLY A 10 -2.93 19.71 -20.12
CA GLY A 10 -2.42 18.60 -20.94
C GLY A 10 -1.74 17.47 -20.15
N LEU A 11 -1.63 17.58 -18.83
CA LEU A 11 -1.17 16.47 -17.99
C LEU A 11 -2.23 15.36 -17.90
N PRO A 12 -1.83 14.07 -17.87
CA PRO A 12 -2.77 12.97 -17.76
C PRO A 12 -3.50 12.98 -16.42
N VAL A 13 -4.82 12.81 -16.46
CA VAL A 13 -5.67 12.75 -15.25
C VAL A 13 -6.23 11.35 -15.08
N SER A 14 -6.08 10.80 -13.88
CA SER A 14 -6.63 9.49 -13.49
C SER A 14 -7.74 9.63 -12.46
N VAL A 15 -8.52 8.55 -12.29
CA VAL A 15 -9.49 8.40 -11.19
C VAL A 15 -9.25 7.09 -10.46
N LYS A 16 -9.26 7.15 -9.12
CA LYS A 16 -9.36 5.98 -8.27
C LYS A 16 -10.70 5.99 -7.55
N THR A 17 -11.45 4.91 -7.70
CA THR A 17 -12.81 4.77 -7.14
C THR A 17 -13.03 3.38 -6.56
N ARG A 18 -14.18 3.16 -5.95
CA ARG A 18 -14.71 1.85 -5.58
C ARG A 18 -15.73 1.37 -6.61
N ILE A 19 -16.08 0.08 -6.56
CA ILE A 19 -17.08 -0.55 -7.46
C ILE A 19 -18.53 -0.10 -7.20
N GLY A 20 -18.77 0.69 -6.15
CA GLY A 20 -20.06 1.30 -5.84
C GLY A 20 -20.13 1.74 -4.37
N TYR A 21 -21.29 2.28 -3.95
CA TYR A 21 -21.47 2.77 -2.58
C TYR A 21 -22.04 1.69 -1.63
N HIS A 22 -23.21 1.13 -1.95
CA HIS A 22 -23.85 0.03 -1.22
C HIS A 22 -23.70 -1.31 -1.94
N GLN A 23 -23.91 -1.31 -3.25
CA GLN A 23 -23.81 -2.47 -4.14
C GLN A 23 -22.84 -2.17 -5.28
N SER A 24 -22.45 -3.21 -6.01
CA SER A 24 -21.61 -3.05 -7.21
C SER A 24 -22.43 -2.42 -8.34
N VAL A 25 -21.86 -1.43 -9.01
CA VAL A 25 -22.42 -0.72 -10.18
C VAL A 25 -21.32 -0.48 -11.22
N VAL A 26 -20.39 -1.44 -11.36
CA VAL A 26 -19.16 -1.28 -12.16
C VAL A 26 -19.44 -0.81 -13.58
N GLU A 27 -20.37 -1.44 -14.30
CA GLU A 27 -20.62 -1.12 -15.71
C GLU A 27 -21.14 0.31 -15.90
N GLU A 28 -22.19 0.69 -15.17
CA GLU A 28 -22.76 2.04 -15.19
C GLU A 28 -21.70 3.08 -14.79
N TRP A 29 -20.97 2.81 -13.71
CA TRP A 29 -20.02 3.76 -13.16
C TRP A 29 -18.79 3.94 -14.05
N VAL A 30 -18.22 2.86 -14.57
CA VAL A 30 -17.08 2.93 -15.50
C VAL A 30 -17.51 3.57 -16.82
N GLY A 31 -18.68 3.22 -17.35
CA GLY A 31 -19.25 3.88 -18.54
C GLY A 31 -19.35 5.39 -18.36
N HIS A 32 -19.87 5.85 -17.22
CA HIS A 32 -19.94 7.28 -16.90
C HIS A 32 -18.56 7.94 -16.78
N LEU A 33 -17.59 7.28 -16.14
CA LEU A 33 -16.23 7.82 -16.01
C LEU A 33 -15.53 7.97 -17.38
N LEU A 34 -15.78 7.04 -18.31
CA LEU A 34 -15.21 7.05 -19.65
C LEU A 34 -15.67 8.23 -20.51
N GLU A 35 -16.83 8.83 -20.22
CA GLU A 35 -17.27 10.08 -20.89
C GLU A 35 -16.25 11.23 -20.71
N ALA A 36 -15.48 11.20 -19.61
CA ALA A 36 -14.43 12.17 -19.34
C ALA A 36 -13.07 11.78 -19.97
N ARG A 37 -12.92 10.56 -20.51
CA ARG A 37 -11.68 10.01 -21.09
C ARG A 37 -10.45 10.16 -20.18
N PRO A 38 -10.47 9.65 -18.94
CA PRO A 38 -9.30 9.67 -18.07
C PRO A 38 -8.16 8.82 -18.65
N ALA A 39 -6.92 9.13 -18.27
CA ALA A 39 -5.77 8.31 -18.63
C ALA A 39 -5.81 6.92 -17.96
N VAL A 40 -6.27 6.87 -16.71
CA VAL A 40 -6.35 5.63 -15.91
C VAL A 40 -7.59 5.63 -15.03
N ILE A 41 -8.29 4.49 -15.00
CA ILE A 41 -9.32 4.17 -13.99
C ILE A 41 -8.75 3.08 -13.08
N THR A 42 -8.64 3.36 -11.77
CA THR A 42 -8.29 2.35 -10.75
C THR A 42 -9.51 1.98 -9.92
N LEU A 43 -9.93 0.72 -9.96
CA LEU A 43 -11.06 0.21 -9.18
C LEU A 43 -10.58 -0.50 -7.92
N HIS A 44 -10.96 0.03 -6.74
CA HIS A 44 -10.91 -0.74 -5.50
C HIS A 44 -12.14 -1.65 -5.41
N LEU A 45 -11.90 -2.95 -5.39
CA LEU A 45 -12.91 -3.99 -5.65
C LEU A 45 -13.78 -4.32 -4.43
N ARG A 46 -14.20 -3.26 -3.74
CA ARG A 46 -15.14 -3.27 -2.61
C ARG A 46 -16.03 -2.05 -2.71
N THR A 47 -17.27 -2.15 -2.24
CA THR A 47 -18.15 -0.97 -2.10
C THR A 47 -17.65 -0.05 -1.00
N ALA A 48 -18.10 1.20 -0.99
CA ALA A 48 -17.72 2.14 0.07
C ALA A 48 -18.13 1.64 1.47
N LYS A 49 -19.32 1.05 1.61
CA LYS A 49 -19.84 0.56 2.89
C LYS A 49 -19.08 -0.64 3.45
N GLU A 50 -18.52 -1.48 2.58
CA GLU A 50 -17.70 -2.63 2.96
C GLU A 50 -16.38 -2.24 3.62
N MET A 51 -15.86 -1.03 3.35
CA MET A 51 -14.55 -0.57 3.82
C MET A 51 -13.43 -1.57 3.49
N SER A 52 -12.85 -2.23 4.50
CA SER A 52 -11.87 -3.32 4.40
C SER A 52 -12.31 -4.55 5.20
N LYS A 53 -13.64 -4.71 5.40
CA LYS A 53 -14.24 -5.75 6.26
C LYS A 53 -14.50 -7.08 5.55
N VAL A 54 -14.48 -7.09 4.22
CA VAL A 54 -14.67 -8.26 3.36
C VAL A 54 -13.52 -8.32 2.35
N ASP A 55 -13.41 -9.41 1.60
CA ASP A 55 -12.39 -9.54 0.56
C ASP A 55 -12.72 -8.69 -0.67
N ALA A 56 -11.68 -8.30 -1.41
CA ALA A 56 -11.81 -7.62 -2.68
C ALA A 56 -12.33 -8.59 -3.77
N ARG A 57 -13.41 -8.21 -4.45
CA ARG A 57 -14.08 -9.00 -5.49
C ARG A 57 -13.45 -8.78 -6.86
N TRP A 58 -12.39 -9.53 -7.16
CA TRP A 58 -11.64 -9.40 -8.42
C TRP A 58 -12.43 -9.80 -9.65
N ASP A 59 -13.43 -10.68 -9.53
CA ASP A 59 -14.36 -11.02 -10.59
C ASP A 59 -15.13 -9.80 -11.14
N GLU A 60 -15.46 -8.82 -10.28
CA GLU A 60 -16.19 -7.62 -10.69
C GLU A 60 -15.43 -6.75 -11.70
N ILE A 61 -14.08 -6.80 -11.72
CA ILE A 61 -13.29 -5.95 -12.63
C ILE A 61 -13.46 -6.36 -14.10
N THR A 62 -13.76 -7.63 -14.35
CA THR A 62 -13.93 -8.18 -15.70
C THR A 62 -15.08 -7.52 -16.46
N LYS A 63 -16.10 -7.02 -15.73
CA LYS A 63 -17.23 -6.25 -16.28
C LYS A 63 -16.80 -4.91 -16.89
N ALA A 64 -15.70 -4.33 -16.41
CA ALA A 64 -15.16 -3.06 -16.90
C ALA A 64 -14.26 -3.21 -18.13
N VAL A 65 -13.60 -4.37 -18.28
CA VAL A 65 -12.65 -4.66 -19.37
C VAL A 65 -13.22 -4.39 -20.78
N PRO A 66 -14.43 -4.88 -21.16
CA PRO A 66 -14.97 -4.60 -22.49
C PRO A 66 -15.29 -3.12 -22.71
N LEU A 67 -15.60 -2.36 -21.66
CA LEU A 67 -15.93 -0.93 -21.74
C LEU A 67 -14.69 -0.07 -22.01
N VAL A 68 -13.56 -0.41 -21.39
CA VAL A 68 -12.30 0.35 -21.54
C VAL A 68 -11.54 0.02 -22.82
N LYS A 69 -11.77 -1.17 -23.39
CA LYS A 69 -11.04 -1.66 -24.57
C LYS A 69 -11.19 -0.70 -25.75
N GLY A 70 -10.06 -0.27 -26.31
CA GLY A 70 -10.01 0.64 -27.47
C GLY A 70 -10.27 2.11 -27.16
N THR A 71 -10.56 2.47 -25.90
CA THR A 71 -10.77 3.87 -25.50
C THR A 71 -9.47 4.65 -25.27
N GLY A 72 -8.35 3.93 -25.11
CA GLY A 72 -7.07 4.50 -24.68
C GLY A 72 -6.95 4.72 -23.16
N THR A 73 -8.02 4.47 -22.39
CA THR A 73 -7.99 4.50 -20.91
C THR A 73 -7.43 3.20 -20.37
N LEU A 74 -6.42 3.27 -19.48
CA LEU A 74 -5.92 2.09 -18.76
C LEU A 74 -6.81 1.74 -17.57
N LEU A 75 -6.96 0.44 -17.29
CA LEU A 75 -7.74 -0.09 -16.17
C LEU A 75 -6.82 -0.80 -15.18
N LEU A 76 -6.82 -0.35 -13.92
CA LEU A 76 -6.06 -0.96 -12.83
C LEU A 76 -6.97 -1.51 -11.73
N GLY A 77 -6.61 -2.67 -11.19
CA GLY A 77 -7.30 -3.27 -10.05
C GLY A 77 -6.65 -2.93 -8.71
N ASN A 78 -7.44 -2.84 -7.64
CA ASN A 78 -6.94 -2.59 -6.30
C ASN A 78 -7.76 -3.35 -5.25
N GLY A 79 -7.04 -3.90 -4.27
CA GLY A 79 -7.63 -4.61 -3.14
C GLY A 79 -6.96 -5.96 -2.95
N ASP A 80 -6.41 -6.17 -1.75
CA ASP A 80 -5.86 -7.47 -1.29
C ASP A 80 -4.78 -8.11 -2.17
N VAL A 81 -4.17 -7.33 -3.07
CA VAL A 81 -2.93 -7.72 -3.75
C VAL A 81 -1.82 -7.83 -2.71
N ARG A 82 -1.15 -8.99 -2.67
CA ARG A 82 -0.25 -9.39 -1.58
C ARG A 82 1.23 -9.14 -1.92
N ASP A 83 1.59 -9.45 -3.15
CA ASP A 83 2.95 -9.48 -3.70
C ASP A 83 2.88 -9.38 -5.23
N LEU A 84 4.06 -9.30 -5.87
CA LEU A 84 4.17 -9.15 -7.32
C LEU A 84 3.68 -10.39 -8.08
N GLU A 85 3.83 -11.59 -7.53
CA GLU A 85 3.36 -12.83 -8.16
C GLU A 85 1.83 -12.90 -8.18
N HIS A 86 1.18 -12.51 -7.08
CA HIS A 86 -0.27 -12.35 -7.02
C HIS A 86 -0.76 -11.25 -7.98
N ALA A 87 -0.01 -10.15 -8.12
CA ALA A 87 -0.33 -9.12 -9.09
C ALA A 87 -0.28 -9.64 -10.54
N ASP A 88 0.78 -10.36 -10.90
CA ASP A 88 0.96 -10.91 -12.25
C ASP A 88 -0.19 -11.88 -12.59
N ARG A 89 -0.56 -12.77 -11.66
CA ARG A 89 -1.73 -13.66 -11.84
C ARG A 89 -3.03 -12.90 -12.04
N LEU A 90 -3.31 -11.89 -11.22
CA LEU A 90 -4.55 -11.11 -11.34
C LEU A 90 -4.64 -10.39 -12.69
N VAL A 91 -3.51 -9.88 -13.19
CA VAL A 91 -3.42 -9.26 -14.52
C VAL A 91 -3.71 -10.30 -15.61
N GLU A 92 -3.08 -11.47 -15.54
CA GLU A 92 -3.28 -12.56 -16.49
C GLU A 92 -4.73 -13.06 -16.51
N GLU A 93 -5.32 -13.28 -15.33
CA GLU A 93 -6.69 -13.82 -15.18
C GLU A 93 -7.78 -12.83 -15.61
N THR A 94 -7.56 -11.51 -15.42
CA THR A 94 -8.60 -10.51 -15.66
C THR A 94 -8.41 -9.71 -16.94
N GLY A 95 -7.21 -9.69 -17.52
CA GLY A 95 -6.89 -8.92 -18.73
C GLY A 95 -6.83 -7.40 -18.53
N ILE A 96 -6.66 -6.93 -17.29
CA ILE A 96 -6.47 -5.51 -16.96
C ILE A 96 -5.02 -5.05 -17.17
N ASP A 97 -4.77 -3.75 -17.19
CA ASP A 97 -3.43 -3.19 -17.49
C ASP A 97 -2.46 -3.25 -16.30
N GLY A 98 -2.95 -3.54 -15.09
CA GLY A 98 -2.11 -3.66 -13.90
C GLY A 98 -2.87 -3.58 -12.59
N VAL A 99 -2.13 -3.50 -11.50
CA VAL A 99 -2.69 -3.41 -10.15
C VAL A 99 -2.05 -2.32 -9.31
N MET A 100 -2.79 -1.84 -8.34
CA MET A 100 -2.30 -0.93 -7.30
C MET A 100 -2.19 -1.66 -5.97
N PHE A 101 -1.03 -1.58 -5.34
CA PHE A 101 -0.81 -2.09 -3.99
C PHE A 101 -1.24 -1.06 -2.94
N GLY A 102 -1.90 -1.54 -1.89
CA GLY A 102 -2.26 -0.74 -0.72
C GLY A 102 -1.50 -1.22 0.51
N ARG A 103 -2.12 -2.12 1.28
CA ARG A 103 -1.57 -2.59 2.56
C ARG A 103 -0.28 -3.41 2.44
N ALA A 104 -0.02 -4.05 1.30
CA ALA A 104 1.15 -4.91 1.11
C ALA A 104 2.50 -4.21 1.31
N ILE A 105 2.57 -2.89 1.05
CA ILE A 105 3.80 -2.10 1.18
C ILE A 105 4.16 -1.78 2.65
N PHE A 106 3.19 -1.88 3.56
CA PHE A 106 3.40 -1.49 4.96
C PHE A 106 4.41 -2.42 5.64
N GLY A 107 5.52 -1.83 6.09
CA GLY A 107 6.62 -2.58 6.71
C GLY A 107 7.44 -3.43 5.74
N TYR A 108 7.22 -3.26 4.44
CA TYR A 108 7.94 -3.96 3.37
C TYR A 108 8.14 -3.05 2.15
N PRO A 109 8.97 -1.98 2.28
CA PRO A 109 9.26 -1.07 1.17
C PRO A 109 9.88 -1.75 -0.06
N TRP A 110 10.47 -2.94 0.08
CA TRP A 110 11.04 -3.73 -1.02
C TRP A 110 10.01 -4.42 -1.92
N LEU A 111 8.71 -4.23 -1.70
CA LEU A 111 7.64 -4.91 -2.45
C LEU A 111 7.81 -4.89 -3.97
N PHE A 112 8.33 -3.80 -4.52
CA PHE A 112 8.50 -3.60 -5.96
C PHE A 112 9.82 -4.14 -6.52
N ASN A 113 10.70 -4.69 -5.67
CA ASN A 113 11.94 -5.31 -6.10
C ASN A 113 11.73 -6.82 -6.26
N ARG A 114 11.68 -7.30 -7.51
CA ARG A 114 11.47 -8.72 -7.85
C ARG A 114 12.60 -9.64 -7.38
N GLU A 115 13.79 -9.11 -7.12
CA GLU A 115 14.95 -9.87 -6.64
C GLU A 115 14.94 -10.04 -5.11
N ARG A 116 14.02 -9.37 -4.42
CA ARG A 116 13.93 -9.36 -2.96
C ARG A 116 12.63 -10.04 -2.52
N SER A 117 12.77 -11.15 -1.80
CA SER A 117 11.67 -11.79 -1.08
C SER A 117 11.66 -11.36 0.39
N ARG A 118 10.54 -11.55 1.09
CA ARG A 118 10.45 -11.24 2.53
C ARG A 118 11.49 -12.01 3.34
N ASP A 119 11.79 -13.25 2.94
CA ASP A 119 12.75 -14.12 3.62
C ASP A 119 14.21 -13.74 3.31
N SER A 120 14.45 -13.01 2.22
CA SER A 120 15.78 -12.48 1.88
C SER A 120 16.18 -11.24 2.69
N ILE A 121 15.23 -10.60 3.38
CA ILE A 121 15.48 -9.39 4.16
C ILE A 121 15.89 -9.77 5.58
N SER A 122 17.14 -9.44 5.93
CA SER A 122 17.62 -9.65 7.29
C SER A 122 16.89 -8.75 8.29
N LEU A 123 16.85 -9.16 9.56
CA LEU A 123 16.27 -8.34 10.63
C LEU A 123 16.97 -6.99 10.75
N ASP A 124 18.30 -6.95 10.62
CA ASP A 124 19.06 -5.70 10.71
C ASP A 124 18.71 -4.74 9.57
N GLU A 125 18.57 -5.24 8.34
CA GLU A 125 18.13 -4.42 7.22
C GLU A 125 16.70 -3.90 7.42
N LYS A 126 15.80 -4.74 7.95
CA LYS A 126 14.44 -4.34 8.27
C LYS A 126 14.39 -3.21 9.31
N LEU A 127 15.21 -3.31 10.35
CA LEU A 127 15.31 -2.29 11.40
C LEU A 127 15.94 -1.01 10.87
N GLU A 128 16.95 -1.09 10.00
CA GLU A 128 17.57 0.08 9.40
C GLU A 128 16.61 0.82 8.46
N ALA A 129 15.82 0.11 7.65
CA ALA A 129 14.79 0.74 6.83
C ALA A 129 13.71 1.42 7.69
N MET A 130 13.34 0.82 8.82
CA MET A 130 12.41 1.44 9.78
C MET A 130 12.99 2.75 10.35
N LEU A 131 14.26 2.75 10.76
CA LEU A 131 14.96 3.95 11.25
C LEU A 131 15.07 5.03 10.16
N THR A 132 15.46 4.64 8.96
CA THR A 132 15.51 5.54 7.79
C THR A 132 14.14 6.16 7.53
N HIS A 133 13.07 5.38 7.56
CA HIS A 133 11.71 5.89 7.38
C HIS A 133 11.30 6.87 8.48
N ALA A 134 11.69 6.61 9.74
CA ALA A 134 11.44 7.54 10.85
C ALA A 134 12.20 8.86 10.68
N ARG A 135 13.49 8.81 10.32
CA ARG A 135 14.34 9.98 10.08
C ARG A 135 13.83 10.84 8.93
N LEU A 136 13.50 10.23 7.79
CA LEU A 136 12.95 10.93 6.62
C LEU A 136 11.61 11.59 6.93
N TYR A 137 10.75 10.94 7.72
CA TYR A 137 9.50 11.55 8.14
C TYR A 137 9.74 12.82 8.98
N ASP A 138 10.65 12.73 9.94
CA ASP A 138 10.97 13.86 10.83
C ASP A 138 11.61 15.01 10.04
N GLU A 139 12.57 14.71 9.17
CA GLU A 139 13.21 15.70 8.28
C GLU A 139 12.18 16.48 7.45
N ILE A 140 11.22 15.79 6.84
CA ILE A 140 10.25 16.39 5.93
C ILE A 140 9.10 17.09 6.67
N PHE A 141 8.67 16.55 7.82
CA PHE A 141 7.42 16.96 8.47
C PHE A 141 7.58 17.54 9.88
N SER A 142 8.79 17.65 10.42
CA SER A 142 9.00 18.31 11.72
C SER A 142 8.41 19.71 11.74
N GLY A 143 7.76 20.07 12.85
CA GLY A 143 7.01 21.32 13.01
C GLY A 143 5.67 21.40 12.26
N HIS A 144 5.40 20.51 11.29
CA HIS A 144 4.18 20.52 10.47
C HIS A 144 3.22 19.38 10.81
N LYS A 145 3.74 18.20 11.16
CA LYS A 145 2.93 17.04 11.54
C LYS A 145 3.50 16.38 12.79
N SER A 146 2.59 15.85 13.61
CA SER A 146 3.00 15.07 14.77
C SER A 146 3.73 13.78 14.36
N PHE A 147 4.83 13.47 15.05
CA PHE A 147 5.54 12.20 14.90
C PHE A 147 4.67 11.00 15.29
N LEU A 148 3.63 11.19 16.10
CA LEU A 148 2.70 10.12 16.52
C LEU A 148 2.05 9.39 15.33
N LEU A 149 1.91 10.06 14.18
CA LEU A 149 1.40 9.46 12.95
C LEU A 149 2.31 8.32 12.43
N MET A 150 3.59 8.32 12.77
CA MET A 150 4.54 7.28 12.38
C MET A 150 4.34 5.97 13.11
N ARG A 151 3.73 5.95 14.30
CA ARG A 151 3.58 4.72 15.10
C ARG A 151 2.95 3.58 14.30
N LYS A 152 1.90 3.84 13.52
CA LYS A 152 1.26 2.81 12.69
C LYS A 152 2.18 2.25 11.61
N HIS A 153 3.08 3.08 11.06
CA HIS A 153 4.04 2.68 10.04
C HIS A 153 5.19 1.89 10.67
N LEU A 154 5.70 2.32 11.83
CA LEU A 154 6.74 1.62 12.59
C LEU A 154 6.25 0.23 13.04
N LEU A 155 5.02 0.15 13.55
CA LEU A 155 4.39 -1.12 13.92
C LEU A 155 4.24 -2.06 12.72
N ALA A 156 4.18 -1.56 11.49
CA ALA A 156 4.15 -2.42 10.33
C ALA A 156 5.49 -3.14 10.09
N TYR A 157 6.63 -2.60 10.54
CA TYR A 157 7.92 -3.30 10.46
C TYR A 157 8.06 -4.39 11.53
N ALA A 158 7.44 -4.20 12.70
CA ALA A 158 7.55 -5.14 13.82
C ALA A 158 6.61 -6.36 13.68
N ASN A 159 6.98 -7.26 12.76
CA ASN A 159 6.32 -8.56 12.50
C ASN A 159 7.31 -9.55 11.89
N GLY A 160 7.01 -10.85 11.94
CA GLY A 160 7.76 -11.88 11.19
C GLY A 160 9.14 -12.23 11.75
N PHE A 161 9.43 -11.88 13.01
CA PHE A 161 10.67 -12.25 13.69
C PHE A 161 10.42 -12.50 15.18
N ARG A 162 11.31 -13.28 15.81
CA ARG A 162 11.25 -13.56 17.24
C ARG A 162 11.42 -12.25 18.02
N GLY A 163 10.54 -12.00 18.99
CA GLY A 163 10.56 -10.77 19.77
C GLY A 163 9.77 -9.60 19.19
N ALA A 164 9.10 -9.79 18.06
CA ALA A 164 8.31 -8.73 17.45
C ALA A 164 7.21 -8.23 18.38
N ARG A 165 6.60 -9.08 19.23
CA ARG A 165 5.53 -8.66 20.15
C ARG A 165 6.04 -7.66 21.18
N GLU A 166 7.17 -7.96 21.81
CA GLU A 166 7.82 -7.13 22.82
C GLU A 166 8.28 -5.82 22.17
N PHE A 167 8.88 -5.91 20.98
CA PHE A 167 9.31 -4.72 20.23
C PHE A 167 8.13 -3.82 19.85
N ARG A 168 6.97 -4.38 19.48
CA ARG A 168 5.75 -3.60 19.23
C ARG A 168 5.27 -2.82 20.45
N LEU A 169 5.47 -3.33 21.67
CA LEU A 169 5.12 -2.60 22.89
C LEU A 169 6.02 -1.37 23.08
N MET A 170 7.33 -1.51 22.80
CA MET A 170 8.27 -0.38 22.80
C MET A 170 7.85 0.67 21.76
N LEU A 171 7.58 0.24 20.51
CA LEU A 171 7.17 1.12 19.42
C LEU A 171 5.83 1.83 19.63
N GLN A 172 4.95 1.35 20.52
CA GLN A 172 3.71 2.05 20.83
C GLN A 172 3.94 3.34 21.63
N GLN A 173 5.08 3.45 22.32
CA GLN A 173 5.38 4.56 23.24
C GLN A 173 6.28 5.64 22.61
N VAL A 174 6.81 5.43 21.40
CA VAL A 174 7.73 6.37 20.75
C VAL A 174 7.04 7.67 20.34
N ASN A 175 7.74 8.80 20.50
CA ASN A 175 7.27 10.15 20.19
C ASN A 175 8.23 10.92 19.29
N SER A 176 9.41 10.36 19.02
CA SER A 176 10.48 11.00 18.25
C SER A 176 11.36 9.97 17.56
N VAL A 177 12.22 10.41 16.65
CA VAL A 177 13.27 9.57 16.05
C VAL A 177 14.19 8.98 17.12
N ALA A 178 14.58 9.78 18.11
CA ALA A 178 15.44 9.35 19.21
C ALA A 178 14.81 8.20 20.02
N ASP A 179 13.49 8.22 20.24
CA ASP A 179 12.77 7.13 20.90
C ASP A 179 12.80 5.83 20.06
N VAL A 180 12.70 5.94 18.72
CA VAL A 180 12.80 4.78 17.83
C VAL A 180 14.21 4.19 17.86
N GLU A 181 15.24 5.04 17.82
CA GLU A 181 16.64 4.62 17.94
C GLU A 181 16.91 3.92 19.28
N ALA A 182 16.41 4.47 20.38
CA ALA A 182 16.50 3.87 21.70
C ALA A 182 15.78 2.51 21.75
N ALA A 183 14.57 2.41 21.19
CA ALA A 183 13.82 1.15 21.13
C ALA A 183 14.56 0.08 20.31
N VAL A 184 15.16 0.45 19.17
CA VAL A 184 15.96 -0.48 18.33
C VAL A 184 17.21 -0.94 19.07
N ALA A 185 17.92 -0.02 19.74
CA ALA A 185 19.10 -0.35 20.53
C ALA A 185 18.76 -1.29 21.70
N GLN A 186 17.68 -1.01 22.43
CA GLN A 186 17.18 -1.86 23.52
C GLN A 186 16.82 -3.26 23.01
N PHE A 187 16.09 -3.33 21.90
CA PHE A 187 15.73 -4.59 21.25
C PHE A 187 16.99 -5.39 20.87
N ARG A 188 17.94 -4.78 20.15
CA ARG A 188 19.20 -5.44 19.78
C ARG A 188 19.97 -5.97 20.98
N ASN A 189 20.06 -5.20 22.06
CA ASN A 189 20.77 -5.61 23.28
C ASN A 189 20.12 -6.83 23.95
N HIS A 190 18.79 -6.83 24.08
CA HIS A 190 18.05 -7.94 24.68
C HIS A 190 18.23 -9.24 23.88
N TYR A 191 18.19 -9.17 22.54
CA TYR A 191 18.28 -10.37 21.69
C TYR A 191 19.71 -10.84 21.42
N ARG A 192 20.72 -9.95 21.48
CA ARG A 192 22.13 -10.35 21.52
C ARG A 192 22.46 -11.15 22.79
N GLN A 193 21.98 -10.70 23.95
CA GLN A 193 22.23 -11.37 25.23
C GLN A 193 21.53 -12.72 25.34
N ALA A 194 20.42 -12.91 24.64
CA ALA A 194 19.70 -14.18 24.59
C ALA A 194 20.36 -15.24 23.67
N GLY A 195 21.45 -14.92 22.96
CA GLY A 195 22.18 -15.86 22.11
C GLY A 195 21.50 -16.23 20.79
N ILE A 196 20.51 -15.44 20.34
CA ILE A 196 19.64 -15.74 19.20
C ILE A 196 20.02 -14.87 18.00
N GLY A 197 21.31 -14.85 17.69
CA GLY A 197 21.90 -14.05 16.62
C GLY A 197 22.84 -14.90 15.76
N ARG A 198 22.35 -16.02 15.25
CA ARG A 198 22.86 -16.75 14.08
C ARG A 198 21.69 -17.34 13.33
#